data_AF-A0A0G9MZ19-F1
#
_entry.id   AF-A0A0G9MZ19-F1
#
_cell.length_a   1.000
_cell.length_b   1.000
_cell.length_c   1.000
_cell.angle_alpha   90.00
_cell.angle_beta   90.00
_cell.angle_gamma   90.00
#
_symmetry.space_group_name_H-M   'P 1'
#
loop_
_entity.id
_entity.type
_entity.pdbx_description
1 polymer ?
#
loop_
_entity_poly.entity_id
_entity_poly.type
_entity_poly.pdbx_seq_one_letter_code
_entity_poly.pdbx_strand_id
1 'polypeptide(L)'
;MKKRTLSIGAVAILSACASAPQEPEISWGKADVPFIDYRVDSIECAMLGATQNISEREELAEILRGVRQQERDLDIRGDGADLYDMLRDYNMVYQRSFRGNVPALQGVMVETVHQCLRDRGYAEFALTGAQEGLLRELDHGTDERFRYLHALASDPHVLARQAVTPDTSAGW
;
A
#
# COMPACT_ATOMS: atom_id res chain seq x y z
N MET A 1 -49.90 -24.01 47.46
CA MET A 1 -49.40 -22.63 47.63
C MET A 1 -48.29 -22.36 46.60
N LYS A 2 -48.50 -21.31 45.79
CA LYS A 2 -47.61 -20.56 44.86
C LYS A 2 -46.48 -21.28 44.08
N LYS A 3 -46.71 -21.44 42.76
CA LYS A 3 -45.69 -21.61 41.71
C LYS A 3 -44.95 -20.28 41.50
N ARG A 4 -43.61 -20.30 41.44
CA ARG A 4 -42.77 -19.17 41.01
C ARG A 4 -42.03 -19.58 39.74
N THR A 5 -42.57 -19.17 38.59
CA THR A 5 -41.86 -19.17 37.32
C THR A 5 -41.04 -17.89 37.23
N LEU A 6 -39.72 -18.03 37.21
CA LEU A 6 -38.78 -16.93 36.95
C LEU A 6 -38.36 -17.05 35.48
N SER A 7 -38.94 -16.24 34.60
CA SER A 7 -38.51 -16.14 33.21
C SER A 7 -37.38 -15.11 33.12
N ILE A 8 -36.16 -15.58 32.84
CA ILE A 8 -35.01 -14.72 32.51
C ILE A 8 -35.09 -14.44 31.01
N GLY A 9 -35.42 -13.19 30.65
CA GLY A 9 -35.32 -12.71 29.27
C GLY A 9 -33.86 -12.45 28.92
N ALA A 10 -33.29 -13.26 28.04
CA ALA A 10 -31.98 -13.02 27.46
C ALA A 10 -32.09 -11.91 26.40
N VAL A 11 -31.59 -10.72 26.72
CA VAL A 11 -31.38 -9.64 25.76
C VAL A 11 -30.08 -9.95 25.00
N ALA A 12 -30.21 -10.43 23.77
CA ALA A 12 -29.08 -10.62 22.86
C ALA A 12 -28.63 -9.24 22.35
N ILE A 13 -27.52 -8.74 22.87
CA ILE A 13 -26.85 -7.55 22.35
C ILE A 13 -26.09 -7.99 21.09
N LEU A 14 -26.68 -7.76 19.91
CA LEU A 14 -25.98 -7.86 18.63
C LEU A 14 -25.01 -6.68 18.52
N SER A 15 -23.74 -6.88 18.91
CA SER A 15 -22.66 -5.96 18.55
C SER A 15 -22.41 -6.08 17.05
N ALA A 16 -22.93 -5.15 16.27
CA ALA A 16 -22.47 -4.94 14.90
C ALA A 16 -21.10 -4.27 14.97
N CYS A 17 -20.02 -5.03 14.71
CA CYS A 17 -18.74 -4.45 14.38
C CYS A 17 -18.90 -3.69 13.06
N ALA A 18 -19.05 -2.37 13.11
CA ALA A 18 -18.90 -1.53 11.93
C ALA A 18 -17.40 -1.50 11.59
N SER A 19 -17.00 -2.25 10.56
CA SER A 19 -15.69 -2.08 9.95
C SER A 19 -15.61 -0.65 9.41
N ALA A 20 -14.53 0.07 9.72
CA ALA A 20 -14.26 1.35 9.09
C ALA A 20 -14.26 1.16 7.56
N PRO A 21 -14.81 2.10 6.77
CA PRO A 21 -14.71 2.03 5.32
C PRO A 21 -13.22 1.96 4.95
N GLN A 22 -12.85 0.96 4.16
CA GLN A 22 -11.51 0.92 3.57
C GLN A 22 -11.35 2.17 2.69
N GLU A 23 -10.22 2.86 2.80
CA GLU A 23 -9.91 3.95 1.88
C GLU A 23 -9.91 3.41 0.45
N PRO A 24 -10.55 4.13 -0.50
CA PRO A 24 -10.64 3.65 -1.86
C PRO A 24 -9.25 3.57 -2.49
N GLU A 25 -9.03 2.55 -3.30
CA GLU A 25 -7.80 2.40 -4.09
C GLU A 25 -7.71 3.54 -5.11
N ILE A 26 -6.59 4.26 -5.09
CA ILE A 26 -6.33 5.36 -6.02
C ILE A 26 -5.70 4.82 -7.30
N SER A 27 -6.22 5.27 -8.44
CA SER A 27 -5.68 5.01 -9.76
C SER A 27 -5.41 6.33 -10.49
N TRP A 28 -4.74 6.25 -11.64
CA TRP A 28 -4.31 7.39 -12.44
C TRP A 28 -4.93 7.34 -13.83
N GLY A 29 -5.46 8.46 -14.30
CA GLY A 29 -6.10 8.52 -15.60
C GLY A 29 -5.93 9.84 -16.32
N LYS A 30 -6.13 9.79 -17.63
CA LYS A 30 -6.03 10.90 -18.56
C LYS A 30 -7.11 10.71 -19.62
N ALA A 31 -8.02 11.68 -19.72
CA ALA A 31 -9.16 11.60 -20.63
C ALA A 31 -8.69 11.33 -22.07
N ASP A 32 -9.40 10.41 -22.73
CA ASP A 32 -9.22 10.08 -24.15
C ASP A 32 -7.83 9.55 -24.54
N VAL A 33 -7.01 9.13 -23.56
CA VAL A 33 -5.69 8.56 -23.84
C VAL A 33 -5.81 7.22 -24.56
N PRO A 34 -5.12 7.00 -25.70
CA PRO A 34 -5.08 5.70 -26.36
C PRO A 34 -4.45 4.62 -25.48
N PHE A 35 -4.89 3.36 -25.64
CA PHE A 35 -4.40 2.24 -24.83
C PHE A 35 -2.87 2.08 -24.86
N ILE A 36 -2.26 2.25 -26.04
CA ILE A 36 -0.81 2.13 -26.20
C ILE A 36 -0.08 3.23 -25.44
N ASP A 37 -0.52 4.48 -25.57
CA ASP A 37 0.08 5.62 -24.87
C ASP A 37 -0.07 5.46 -23.35
N TYR A 38 -1.25 5.04 -22.88
CA TYR A 38 -1.50 4.70 -21.47
C TYR A 38 -0.51 3.66 -20.94
N ARG A 39 -0.29 2.58 -21.70
CA ARG A 39 0.61 1.50 -21.30
C ARG A 39 2.06 1.96 -21.30
N VAL A 40 2.49 2.69 -22.32
CA VAL A 40 3.86 3.24 -22.42
C VAL A 40 4.12 4.18 -21.24
N ASP A 41 3.22 5.14 -21.00
CA ASP A 41 3.35 6.10 -19.91
C ASP A 41 3.42 5.40 -18.55
N SER A 42 2.55 4.41 -18.31
CA SER A 42 2.55 3.62 -17.07
C SER A 42 3.88 2.90 -16.84
N ILE A 43 4.43 2.25 -17.88
CA ILE A 43 5.68 1.50 -17.79
C ILE A 43 6.87 2.44 -17.61
N GLU A 44 6.93 3.53 -18.37
CA GLU A 44 8.04 4.48 -18.28
C GLU A 44 8.09 5.16 -16.91
N CYS A 45 6.94 5.62 -16.39
CA CYS A 45 6.89 6.19 -15.05
C CYS A 45 7.24 5.15 -13.97
N ALA A 46 6.75 3.91 -14.08
CA ALA A 46 7.13 2.84 -13.16
C ALA A 46 8.63 2.55 -13.19
N MET A 47 9.25 2.54 -14.37
CA MET A 47 10.69 2.33 -14.53
C MET A 47 11.51 3.47 -13.94
N LEU A 48 11.05 4.73 -14.06
CA LEU A 48 11.69 5.87 -13.39
C LEU A 48 11.68 5.70 -11.87
N GLY A 49 10.54 5.35 -11.28
CA GLY A 49 10.47 5.05 -9.85
C GLY A 49 11.33 3.86 -9.43
N ALA A 50 11.35 2.80 -10.24
CA ALA A 50 12.14 1.58 -9.98
C ALA A 50 13.65 1.79 -10.07
N THR A 51 14.10 2.75 -10.87
CA THR A 51 15.53 3.06 -11.11
C THR A 51 16.00 4.32 -10.40
N GLN A 52 15.12 4.95 -9.60
CA GLN A 52 15.45 6.11 -8.78
C GLN A 52 16.64 5.81 -7.88
N ASN A 53 17.63 6.71 -7.86
CA ASN A 53 18.75 6.57 -6.94
C ASN A 53 18.30 6.83 -5.50
N ILE A 54 18.46 5.82 -4.65
CA ILE A 54 18.16 5.88 -3.20
C ILE A 54 19.40 5.69 -2.33
N SER A 55 20.61 5.68 -2.92
CA SER A 55 21.85 5.37 -2.19
C SER A 55 22.18 6.36 -1.06
N GLU A 56 21.77 7.62 -1.20
CA GLU A 56 22.02 8.69 -0.23
C GLU A 56 20.91 8.86 0.81
N ARG A 57 19.92 7.96 0.81
CA ARG A 57 18.77 8.02 1.70
C ARG A 57 19.10 7.50 3.09
N GLU A 58 18.70 8.26 4.11
CA GLU A 58 18.90 7.89 5.51
C GLU A 58 18.20 6.57 5.84
N GLU A 59 17.02 6.36 5.28
CA GLU A 59 16.20 5.17 5.48
C GLU A 59 16.94 3.91 4.99
N LEU A 60 17.64 4.00 3.85
CA LEU A 60 18.49 2.91 3.36
C LEU A 60 19.71 2.72 4.26
N ALA A 61 20.33 3.81 4.71
CA ALA A 61 21.48 3.72 5.62
C ALA A 61 21.11 3.05 6.96
N GLU A 62 19.91 3.29 7.49
CA GLU A 62 19.35 2.63 8.68
C GLU A 62 19.13 1.13 8.44
N ILE A 63 18.51 0.76 7.32
CA ILE A 63 18.31 -0.66 6.95
C ILE A 63 19.66 -1.38 6.89
N LEU A 64 20.63 -0.82 6.17
CA LEU A 64 21.96 -1.42 6.03
C LEU A 64 22.70 -1.51 7.37
N ARG A 65 22.49 -0.56 8.28
CA ARG A 65 23.03 -0.64 9.64
C ARG A 65 22.39 -1.79 10.43
N GLY A 66 21.09 -1.99 10.29
CA GLY A 66 20.36 -3.12 10.88
C GLY A 66 20.83 -4.48 10.35
N VAL A 67 20.97 -4.63 9.03
CA VAL A 67 21.50 -5.88 8.41
C VAL A 67 22.88 -6.22 8.96
N ARG A 68 23.81 -5.25 8.94
CA ARG A 68 25.17 -5.46 9.46
C ARG A 68 25.19 -5.79 10.95
N GLN A 69 24.23 -5.30 11.73
CA GLN A 69 24.09 -5.65 13.15
C GLN A 69 23.66 -7.11 13.30
N GLN A 70 22.67 -7.56 12.53
CA GLN A 70 22.22 -8.96 12.54
C GLN A 70 23.35 -9.92 12.14
N GLU A 71 24.12 -9.61 11.11
CA GLU A 71 25.27 -10.41 10.70
C GLU A 71 26.29 -10.55 11.85
N ARG A 72 26.65 -9.45 12.52
CA ARG A 72 27.55 -9.49 13.68
C ARG A 72 26.99 -10.33 14.82
N ASP A 73 25.70 -10.22 15.11
CA ASP A 73 25.06 -10.95 16.21
C ASP A 73 25.00 -12.46 15.94
N LEU A 74 24.90 -12.86 14.67
CA LEU A 74 24.99 -14.26 14.24
C LEU A 74 26.42 -14.79 14.31
N ASP A 75 27.42 -13.99 13.91
CA ASP A 75 28.84 -14.40 13.91
C ASP A 75 29.44 -14.51 15.33
N ILE A 76 29.04 -13.62 16.26
CA ILE A 76 29.63 -13.56 17.62
C ILE A 76 29.17 -14.73 18.52
N ARG A 77 28.06 -15.41 18.21
CA ARG A 77 27.32 -16.21 19.20
C ARG A 77 27.29 -17.73 18.93
N GLY A 78 28.27 -18.24 18.19
CA GLY A 78 28.42 -19.67 17.84
C GLY A 78 28.58 -20.64 19.04
N ASP A 79 28.86 -20.17 20.26
CA ASP A 79 29.01 -21.00 21.46
C ASP A 79 28.03 -20.55 22.57
N GLY A 80 26.78 -21.05 22.54
CA GLY A 80 25.92 -21.08 23.73
C GLY A 80 24.97 -19.90 23.99
N ALA A 81 24.63 -19.10 22.98
CA ALA A 81 23.60 -18.06 23.14
C ALA A 81 22.18 -18.65 23.30
N ASP A 82 21.41 -18.10 24.23
CA ASP A 82 19.99 -18.42 24.43
C ASP A 82 19.20 -18.01 23.17
N LEU A 83 18.46 -18.96 22.60
CA LEU A 83 17.58 -18.75 21.45
C LEU A 83 16.59 -17.59 21.69
N TYR A 84 16.19 -17.38 22.94
CA TYR A 84 15.29 -16.29 23.31
C TYR A 84 15.92 -14.90 23.12
N ASP A 85 17.18 -14.73 23.53
CA ASP A 85 17.91 -13.47 23.36
C ASP A 85 18.17 -13.18 21.89
N MET A 86 18.48 -14.20 21.09
CA MET A 86 18.62 -14.07 19.63
C MET A 86 17.31 -13.58 18.97
N LEU A 87 16.18 -14.20 19.30
CA LEU A 87 14.88 -13.81 18.74
C LEU A 87 14.46 -12.39 19.16
N ARG A 88 14.79 -11.99 20.40
CA ARG A 88 14.54 -10.65 20.91
C ARG A 88 15.39 -9.60 20.18
N ASP A 89 16.69 -9.81 20.04
CA ASP A 89 17.60 -8.90 19.35
C ASP A 89 17.20 -8.76 17.87
N TYR A 90 16.91 -9.88 17.20
CA TYR A 90 16.41 -9.90 15.83
C TYR A 90 15.14 -9.04 15.67
N ASN A 91 14.16 -9.20 16.55
CA ASN A 91 12.91 -8.45 16.49
C ASN A 91 13.14 -6.95 16.73
N MET A 92 13.97 -6.58 17.71
CA MET A 92 14.30 -5.17 17.95
C MET A 92 14.97 -4.51 16.73
N VAL A 93 15.92 -5.20 16.09
CA VAL A 93 16.58 -4.70 14.87
C VAL A 93 15.59 -4.59 13.72
N TYR A 94 14.71 -5.59 13.54
CA TYR A 94 13.64 -5.55 12.55
C TYR A 94 12.71 -4.34 12.74
N GLN A 95 12.21 -4.13 13.97
CA GLN A 95 11.30 -3.02 14.28
C GLN A 95 11.95 -1.66 14.03
N ARG A 96 13.20 -1.47 14.48
CA ARG A 96 13.89 -0.17 14.40
C ARG A 96 14.37 0.14 12.98
N SER A 97 14.95 -0.85 12.31
CA SER A 97 15.70 -0.61 11.07
C SER A 97 14.84 -0.84 9.83
N PHE A 98 13.80 -1.66 9.88
CA PHE A 98 13.03 -2.04 8.69
C PHE A 98 11.59 -1.52 8.70
N ARG A 99 10.87 -1.60 9.84
CA ARG A 99 9.42 -1.35 9.87
C ARG A 99 9.02 0.06 9.39
N GLY A 100 9.80 1.08 9.74
CA GLY A 100 9.56 2.46 9.27
C GLY A 100 10.27 2.78 7.96
N ASN A 101 11.48 2.26 7.79
CA ASN A 101 12.36 2.66 6.68
C ASN A 101 11.99 2.01 5.35
N VAL A 102 11.51 0.76 5.34
CA VAL A 102 11.12 0.09 4.09
C VAL A 102 9.92 0.79 3.44
N PRO A 103 8.81 1.09 4.15
CA PRO A 103 7.73 1.87 3.59
C PRO A 103 8.16 3.28 3.16
N ALA A 104 9.03 3.94 3.92
CA ALA A 104 9.53 5.26 3.57
C ALA A 104 10.33 5.24 2.25
N LEU A 105 11.22 4.25 2.05
CA LEU A 105 11.93 4.05 0.79
C LEU A 105 10.98 3.73 -0.37
N GLN A 106 9.99 2.87 -0.14
CA GLN A 106 8.96 2.57 -1.14
C GLN A 106 8.19 3.84 -1.52
N GLY A 107 7.88 4.71 -0.56
CA GLY A 107 7.23 5.99 -0.78
C GLY A 107 7.99 6.89 -1.76
N VAL A 108 9.32 6.85 -1.76
CA VAL A 108 10.15 7.60 -2.72
C VAL A 108 9.91 7.14 -4.16
N MET A 109 9.88 5.83 -4.35
CA MET A 109 9.68 5.22 -5.65
C MET A 109 8.28 5.55 -6.16
N VAL A 110 7.27 5.41 -5.29
CA VAL A 110 5.86 5.74 -5.59
C VAL A 110 5.70 7.22 -5.92
N GLU A 111 6.30 8.12 -5.15
CA GLU A 111 6.21 9.57 -5.40
C GLU A 111 6.88 9.96 -6.72
N THR A 112 7.96 9.29 -7.09
CA THR A 112 8.60 9.47 -8.41
C THR A 112 7.65 9.07 -9.55
N VAL A 113 6.90 7.98 -9.38
CA VAL A 113 5.86 7.56 -10.34
C VAL A 113 4.74 8.60 -10.40
N HIS A 114 4.24 9.05 -9.24
CA HIS A 114 3.17 10.05 -9.16
C HIS A 114 3.57 11.36 -9.84
N GLN A 115 4.79 11.83 -9.60
CA GLN A 115 5.29 13.04 -10.23
C GLN A 115 5.38 12.89 -11.74
N CYS A 116 5.93 11.78 -12.23
CA CYS A 116 5.99 11.49 -13.67
C CYS A 116 4.60 11.48 -14.32
N LEU A 117 3.60 10.87 -13.67
CA LEU A 117 2.23 10.82 -14.16
C LEU A 117 1.58 12.22 -14.19
N ARG A 118 1.75 13.02 -13.13
CA ARG A 118 1.28 14.42 -13.09
C ARG A 118 1.89 15.26 -14.21
N ASP A 119 3.20 15.13 -14.44
CA ASP A 119 3.92 15.86 -15.50
C ASP A 119 3.42 15.47 -16.89
N ARG A 120 2.92 14.23 -17.07
CA ARG A 120 2.27 13.76 -18.31
C ARG A 120 0.79 14.13 -18.41
N GLY A 121 0.25 14.83 -17.42
CA GLY A 121 -1.14 15.30 -17.39
C GLY A 121 -2.15 14.24 -16.95
N TYR A 122 -1.70 13.21 -16.23
CA TYR A 122 -2.61 12.29 -15.55
C TYR A 122 -3.10 12.90 -14.24
N ALA A 123 -4.32 12.53 -13.85
CA ALA A 123 -4.94 12.89 -12.60
C ALA A 123 -5.34 11.64 -11.80
N GLU A 124 -5.31 11.77 -10.48
CA GLU A 124 -5.78 10.73 -9.57
C GLU A 124 -7.30 10.63 -9.60
N PHE A 125 -7.81 9.40 -9.54
CA PHE A 125 -9.21 9.10 -9.32
C PHE A 125 -9.36 7.88 -8.41
N ALA A 126 -10.38 7.91 -7.55
CA ALA A 126 -10.66 6.84 -6.60
C ALA A 126 -11.50 5.74 -7.26
N LEU A 127 -11.07 4.48 -7.17
CA LEU A 127 -11.88 3.35 -7.63
C LEU A 127 -13.11 3.17 -6.74
N THR A 128 -14.21 2.73 -7.35
CA THR A 128 -15.39 2.26 -6.59
C THR A 128 -15.13 0.86 -6.04
N GLY A 129 -15.78 0.45 -4.95
CA GLY A 129 -15.62 -0.90 -4.42
C GLY A 129 -15.95 -2.02 -5.42
N ALA A 130 -16.83 -1.78 -6.39
CA ALA A 130 -17.09 -2.72 -7.48
C ALA A 130 -15.92 -2.79 -8.48
N GLN A 131 -15.29 -1.64 -8.78
CA GLN A 131 -14.11 -1.59 -9.64
C GLN A 131 -12.90 -2.25 -8.97
N GLU A 132 -12.68 -2.00 -7.68
CA GLU A 132 -11.66 -2.69 -6.87
C GLU A 132 -11.91 -4.19 -6.80
N GLY A 133 -13.17 -4.60 -6.62
CA GLY A 133 -13.58 -5.99 -6.62
C GLY A 133 -13.15 -6.72 -7.88
N LEU A 134 -13.52 -6.16 -9.04
CA LEU A 134 -13.13 -6.71 -10.33
C LEU A 134 -11.61 -6.64 -10.55
N LEU A 135 -10.97 -5.53 -10.19
CA LEU A 135 -9.53 -5.36 -10.32
C LEU A 135 -8.78 -6.44 -9.53
N ARG A 136 -9.24 -6.83 -8.35
CA ARG A 136 -8.63 -7.90 -7.52
C ARG A 136 -8.75 -9.29 -8.13
N GLU A 137 -9.73 -9.52 -8.99
CA GLU A 137 -9.91 -10.80 -9.69
C GLU A 137 -8.97 -10.94 -10.90
N LEU A 138 -8.42 -9.83 -11.41
CA LEU A 138 -7.53 -9.82 -12.56
C LEU A 138 -6.07 -10.01 -12.14
N ASP A 139 -5.40 -11.01 -12.71
CA ASP A 139 -4.00 -11.30 -12.42
C ASP A 139 -3.07 -10.10 -12.71
N HIS A 140 -2.11 -9.87 -11.80
CA HIS A 140 -1.13 -8.80 -11.95
C HIS A 140 -0.28 -8.98 -13.22
N GLY A 141 0.00 -7.88 -13.92
CA GLY A 141 0.84 -7.86 -15.11
C GLY A 141 0.19 -8.42 -16.38
N THR A 142 -1.09 -8.81 -16.34
CA THR A 142 -1.81 -9.30 -17.53
C THR A 142 -2.33 -8.17 -18.41
N ASP A 143 -2.43 -8.45 -19.72
CA ASP A 143 -3.05 -7.54 -20.69
C ASP A 143 -4.50 -7.22 -20.34
N GLU A 144 -5.23 -8.16 -19.76
CA GLU A 144 -6.62 -7.97 -19.32
C GLU A 144 -6.71 -6.92 -18.22
N ARG A 145 -5.88 -7.02 -17.18
CA ARG A 145 -5.80 -6.02 -16.11
C ARG A 145 -5.45 -4.63 -16.64
N PHE A 146 -4.50 -4.54 -17.57
CA PHE A 146 -4.14 -3.26 -18.19
C PHE A 146 -5.29 -2.66 -19.00
N ARG A 147 -6.01 -3.47 -19.79
CA ARG A 147 -7.17 -2.99 -20.56
C ARG A 147 -8.30 -2.54 -19.65
N TYR A 148 -8.53 -3.26 -18.56
CA TYR A 148 -9.54 -2.87 -17.58
C TYR A 148 -9.21 -1.51 -16.94
N LEU A 149 -7.97 -1.34 -16.47
CA LEU A 149 -7.53 -0.06 -15.91
C LEU A 149 -7.60 1.07 -16.94
N HIS A 150 -7.18 0.82 -18.19
CA HIS A 150 -7.28 1.79 -19.28
C HIS A 150 -8.73 2.20 -19.57
N ALA A 151 -9.67 1.26 -19.58
CA ALA A 151 -11.08 1.56 -19.83
C ALA A 151 -11.66 2.52 -18.77
N LEU A 152 -11.21 2.40 -17.52
CA LEU A 152 -11.56 3.36 -16.46
C LEU A 152 -10.81 4.68 -16.61
N ALA A 153 -9.49 4.59 -16.82
CA ALA A 153 -8.56 5.71 -16.78
C ALA A 153 -8.66 6.65 -17.99
N SER A 154 -9.27 6.22 -19.09
CA SER A 154 -9.47 7.03 -20.29
C SER A 154 -10.88 7.59 -20.44
N ASP A 155 -11.87 7.12 -19.65
CA ASP A 155 -13.25 7.59 -19.70
C ASP A 155 -13.39 8.95 -18.98
N PRO A 156 -13.69 10.06 -19.69
CA PRO A 156 -13.81 11.39 -19.09
C PRO A 156 -14.90 11.46 -18.02
N HIS A 157 -15.95 10.64 -18.12
CA HIS A 157 -17.03 10.60 -17.14
C HIS A 157 -16.61 9.87 -15.85
N VAL A 158 -15.77 8.84 -15.96
CA VAL A 158 -15.17 8.20 -14.78
C VAL A 158 -14.30 9.20 -14.06
N LEU A 159 -13.36 9.83 -14.78
CA LEU A 159 -12.43 10.80 -14.20
C LEU A 159 -13.15 11.98 -13.54
N ALA A 160 -14.20 12.52 -14.17
CA ALA A 160 -14.96 13.63 -13.59
C ALA A 160 -15.75 13.23 -12.33
N ARG A 161 -16.31 12.02 -12.28
CA ARG A 161 -17.13 11.56 -11.14
C ARG A 161 -16.30 11.04 -9.97
N GLN A 162 -15.11 10.52 -10.26
CA GLN A 162 -14.25 9.82 -9.30
C GLN A 162 -12.98 10.61 -8.95
N ALA A 163 -12.88 11.88 -9.37
CA ALA A 163 -11.74 12.73 -9.08
C ALA A 163 -11.45 12.79 -7.57
N VAL A 164 -10.18 12.59 -7.21
CA VAL A 164 -9.71 12.84 -5.84
C VAL A 164 -9.58 14.34 -5.66
N THR A 165 -10.31 14.90 -4.70
CA THR A 165 -10.03 16.26 -4.25
C THR A 165 -8.78 16.23 -3.39
N PRO A 166 -7.77 17.08 -3.63
CA PRO A 166 -6.58 17.13 -2.79
C PRO A 166 -7.01 17.39 -1.36
N ASP A 167 -6.82 16.41 -0.48
CA ASP A 167 -7.12 16.60 0.93
C ASP A 167 -6.11 17.61 1.50
N THR A 168 -6.59 18.77 1.93
CA THR A 168 -5.73 19.86 2.41
C THR A 168 -5.11 19.54 3.78
N SER A 169 -5.33 18.33 4.32
CA SER A 169 -4.85 17.86 5.62
C SER A 169 -3.63 16.94 5.60
N ALA A 170 -3.19 16.44 4.44
CA ALA A 170 -2.01 15.56 4.38
C ALA A 170 -0.71 16.40 4.28
N GLY A 171 -0.41 17.12 5.36
CA GLY A 171 0.93 17.67 5.59
C GLY A 171 1.90 16.52 5.88
N TRP A 172 2.92 16.40 5.06
CA TRP A 172 4.13 15.63 5.35
C TRP A 172 4.90 16.26 6.51
#